data_AF-A0AAC9K610-F1
#
_entry.id   AF-A0AAC9K610-F1
#
_cell.length_a   1.000
_cell.length_b   1.000
_cell.length_c   1.000
_cell.angle_alpha   90.00
_cell.angle_beta   90.00
_cell.angle_gamma   90.00
#
_symmetry.space_group_name_H-M   'P 1'
#
loop_
_entity.id
_entity.type
_entity.pdbx_description
1 polymer ?
#
loop_
_entity_poly.entity_id
_entity_poly.type
_entity_poly.pdbx_seq_one_letter_code
_entity_poly.pdbx_strand_id
1 'polypeptide(L)'
;MRIRVEHEPLAQSIATLADTAQHIRALLDDLDAEATGLRHLWTGAAQDAYSRAHREWNECADGMQTALTSAATAAARAQARTREAEAHVADLWS
;
A
#
# COMPACT_ATOMS: atom_id res chain seq x y z
N MET A 1 2.56 -18.46 30.26
CA MET A 1 2.46 -18.60 28.79
C MET A 1 2.41 -17.19 28.20
N ARG A 2 3.42 -16.75 27.45
CA ARG A 2 3.41 -15.43 26.77
C ARG A 2 3.16 -15.66 25.28
N ILE A 3 1.99 -15.27 24.80
CA ILE A 3 1.76 -15.14 23.36
C ILE A 3 2.50 -13.87 22.94
N ARG A 4 3.72 -14.01 22.41
CA ARG A 4 4.50 -12.87 21.92
C ARG A 4 4.29 -12.78 20.42
N VAL A 5 3.30 -12.00 19.99
CA VAL A 5 3.15 -11.66 18.58
C VAL A 5 4.06 -10.45 18.31
N GLU A 6 5.00 -10.59 17.39
CA GLU A 6 5.91 -9.52 16.99
C GLU A 6 5.15 -8.54 16.07
N HIS A 7 4.47 -7.56 16.66
CA HIS A 7 3.68 -6.57 15.92
C HIS A 7 4.53 -5.46 15.29
N GLU A 8 5.71 -5.16 15.87
CA GLU A 8 6.62 -4.10 15.40
C GLU A 8 7.16 -4.36 13.99
N PRO A 9 7.70 -5.56 13.67
CA PRO A 9 8.24 -5.84 12.34
C PRO A 9 7.16 -5.81 11.24
N LEU A 10 5.93 -6.20 11.57
CA LEU A 10 4.79 -6.15 10.66
C LEU A 10 4.39 -4.70 10.34
N ALA A 11 4.25 -3.86 11.36
CA ALA A 11 3.93 -2.45 11.18
C ALA A 11 5.02 -1.73 10.35
N GLN A 12 6.30 -2.02 10.63
CA GLN A 12 7.42 -1.48 9.88
C GLN A 12 7.39 -1.93 8.40
N SER A 13 7.11 -3.21 8.14
CA SER A 13 7.03 -3.73 6.77
C SER A 13 5.89 -3.08 5.98
N ILE A 14 4.73 -2.88 6.62
CA ILE A 14 3.60 -2.18 6.01
C ILE A 14 3.96 -0.72 5.69
N ALA A 15 4.67 -0.04 6.59
CA ALA A 15 5.13 1.34 6.36
C ALA A 15 6.10 1.42 5.18
N THR A 16 7.08 0.51 5.09
CA THR A 16 8.02 0.44 3.97
C THR A 16 7.31 0.18 2.64
N LEU A 17 6.32 -0.73 2.64
CA LEU A 17 5.54 -1.01 1.43
C LEU A 17 4.65 0.18 1.03
N ALA A 18 4.10 0.92 1.99
CA ALA A 18 3.34 2.15 1.73
C ALA A 18 4.22 3.22 1.09
N ASP A 19 5.41 3.47 1.62
CA ASP A 19 6.38 4.40 1.04
C ASP A 19 6.78 3.98 -0.40
N THR A 20 7.01 2.67 -0.59
CA THR A 20 7.32 2.12 -1.92
C THR A 20 6.16 2.32 -2.91
N ALA A 21 4.90 2.11 -2.48
CA ALA A 21 3.73 2.33 -3.33
C ALA A 21 3.55 3.81 -3.68
N GLN A 22 3.83 4.73 -2.76
CA GLN A 22 3.83 6.17 -3.03
C GLN A 22 4.92 6.54 -4.03
N HIS A 23 6.12 5.96 -3.90
CA HIS A 23 7.21 6.17 -4.85
C HIS A 23 6.85 5.67 -6.25
N ILE A 24 6.24 4.48 -6.37
CA ILE A 24 5.76 3.94 -7.64
C ILE A 24 4.74 4.90 -8.27
N ARG A 25 3.80 5.43 -7.49
CA ARG A 25 2.82 6.40 -8.01
C ARG A 25 3.49 7.67 -8.54
N ALA A 26 4.44 8.23 -7.81
CA ALA A 26 5.17 9.42 -8.27
C ALA A 26 5.89 9.16 -9.61
N LEU A 27 6.54 8.00 -9.77
CA LEU A 27 7.18 7.62 -11.03
C LEU A 27 6.18 7.46 -12.19
N LEU A 28 4.98 6.95 -11.92
CA LEU A 28 3.92 6.82 -12.93
C LEU A 28 3.36 8.18 -13.32
N ASP A 29 3.19 9.09 -12.35
CA ASP A 29 2.72 10.47 -12.60
C ASP A 29 3.75 11.27 -13.43
N ASP A 30 5.04 11.13 -13.12
CA ASP A 30 6.13 11.73 -13.90
C ASP A 30 6.13 11.19 -15.34
N LEU A 31 5.97 9.88 -15.50
CA LEU A 31 5.91 9.25 -16.82
C LEU A 31 4.65 9.69 -17.60
N ASP A 32 3.50 9.88 -16.94
CA ASP A 32 2.29 10.43 -17.57
C ASP A 32 2.48 11.87 -18.05
N ALA A 33 3.18 12.69 -17.26
CA ALA A 33 3.52 14.05 -17.62
C ALA A 33 4.43 14.11 -18.87
N GLU A 34 5.48 13.28 -18.90
CA GLU A 34 6.37 13.16 -20.05
C GLU A 34 5.63 12.67 -21.30
N ALA A 35 4.82 11.61 -21.15
CA ALA A 35 4.05 11.04 -22.24
C ALA A 35 3.01 12.02 -22.79
N THR A 36 2.36 12.81 -21.95
CA THR A 36 1.41 13.85 -22.37
C THR A 36 2.10 14.89 -23.26
N GLY A 37 3.36 15.24 -22.97
CA GLY A 37 4.17 16.13 -23.81
C GLY A 37 4.45 15.54 -25.20
N LEU A 38 4.61 14.23 -25.31
CA LEU A 38 4.90 13.52 -26.57
C LEU A 38 3.65 13.06 -27.33
N ARG A 39 2.49 13.07 -26.67
CA ARG A 39 1.24 12.48 -27.16
C ARG A 39 0.76 13.06 -28.49
N HIS A 40 1.09 14.32 -28.77
CA HIS A 40 0.77 14.99 -30.03
C HIS A 40 1.51 14.40 -31.26
N LEU A 41 2.59 13.63 -31.04
CA LEU A 41 3.37 12.96 -32.08
C LEU A 41 2.92 11.52 -32.35
N TRP A 42 2.04 10.98 -31.50
CA TRP A 42 1.61 9.59 -31.57
C TRP A 42 0.44 9.43 -32.54
N THR A 43 0.52 8.39 -33.37
CA THR A 43 -0.59 7.96 -34.22
C THR A 43 -1.39 6.85 -33.53
N GLY A 44 -2.64 6.64 -33.94
CA GLY A 44 -3.67 5.87 -33.20
C GLY A 44 -3.20 4.64 -32.42
N ALA A 45 -2.38 3.75 -33.01
CA ALA A 45 -1.89 2.55 -32.32
C ALA A 45 -1.04 2.86 -31.07
N ALA A 46 -0.21 3.90 -31.12
CA ALA A 46 0.60 4.33 -29.97
C ALA A 46 -0.26 5.00 -28.90
N GLN A 47 -1.27 5.79 -29.30
CA GLN A 47 -2.22 6.40 -28.37
C GLN A 47 -3.08 5.34 -27.65
N ASP A 48 -3.48 4.29 -28.37
CA ASP A 48 -4.23 3.17 -27.81
C ASP A 48 -3.36 2.33 -26.86
N ALA A 49 -2.12 2.05 -27.25
CA ALA A 49 -1.16 1.33 -26.40
C ALA A 49 -0.89 2.10 -25.10
N TYR A 50 -0.70 3.40 -25.20
CA TYR A 50 -0.56 4.26 -24.04
C TYR A 50 -1.80 4.26 -23.17
N SER A 51 -2.99 4.44 -23.74
CA SER A 51 -4.23 4.50 -22.97
C SER A 51 -4.49 3.18 -22.21
N ARG A 52 -4.09 2.04 -22.79
CA ARG A 52 -4.11 0.74 -22.08
C ARG A 52 -3.11 0.71 -20.93
N ALA A 53 -1.85 1.05 -21.18
CA ALA A 53 -0.81 1.07 -20.15
C ALA A 53 -1.17 2.02 -19.00
N HIS A 54 -1.67 3.22 -19.34
CA HIS A 54 -2.12 4.22 -18.39
C HIS A 54 -3.26 3.71 -17.49
N ARG A 55 -4.21 2.98 -18.07
CA ARG A 55 -5.27 2.36 -17.27
C ARG A 55 -4.71 1.25 -16.37
N GLU A 56 -3.90 0.35 -16.93
CA GLU A 56 -3.36 -0.82 -16.21
C GLU A 56 -2.50 -0.41 -15.01
N TRP A 57 -1.62 0.58 -15.17
CA TRP A 57 -0.80 1.04 -14.04
C TRP A 57 -1.63 1.74 -12.96
N ASN A 58 -2.71 2.43 -13.35
CA ASN A 58 -3.55 3.17 -12.41
C ASN A 58 -4.35 2.19 -11.56
N GLU A 59 -4.96 1.21 -12.21
CA GLU A 59 -5.63 0.09 -11.55
C GLU A 59 -4.68 -0.66 -10.60
N CYS A 60 -3.44 -0.92 -11.04
CA CYS A 60 -2.43 -1.59 -10.22
C CYS A 60 -2.07 -0.78 -8.97
N ALA A 61 -1.77 0.51 -9.13
CA ALA A 61 -1.36 1.36 -8.01
C ALA A 61 -2.52 1.68 -7.04
N ASP A 62 -3.75 1.80 -7.53
CA ASP A 62 -4.94 1.89 -6.67
C ASP A 62 -5.17 0.59 -5.88
N GLY A 63 -4.93 -0.55 -6.53
CA GLY A 63 -4.98 -1.87 -5.89
C GLY A 63 -3.94 -2.03 -4.79
N MET A 64 -2.69 -1.61 -5.03
CA MET A 64 -1.63 -1.61 -4.03
C MET A 64 -1.98 -0.73 -2.83
N GLN A 65 -2.46 0.50 -3.06
CA GLN A 65 -2.85 1.41 -2.00
C GLN A 65 -3.98 0.83 -1.14
N THR A 66 -4.97 0.21 -1.78
CA THR A 66 -6.11 -0.43 -1.10
C THR A 66 -5.64 -1.61 -0.24
N ALA A 67 -4.79 -2.48 -0.79
CA ALA A 67 -4.26 -3.63 -0.08
C ALA A 67 -3.42 -3.22 1.14
N LEU A 68 -2.58 -2.19 0.99
CA LEU A 68 -1.73 -1.68 2.07
C LEU A 68 -2.55 -1.03 3.18
N THR A 69 -3.58 -0.26 2.83
CA THR A 69 -4.51 0.34 3.80
C THR A 69 -5.24 -0.75 4.59
N SER A 70 -5.68 -1.81 3.90
CA SER A 70 -6.31 -2.97 4.54
C SER A 70 -5.35 -3.69 5.48
N ALA A 71 -4.11 -3.94 5.05
CA ALA A 71 -3.07 -4.57 5.86
C ALA A 71 -2.72 -3.74 7.11
N ALA A 72 -2.56 -2.41 6.96
CA ALA A 72 -2.32 -1.49 8.06
C ALA A 72 -3.46 -1.54 9.10
N THR A 73 -4.70 -1.52 8.63
CA THR A 73 -5.89 -1.61 9.49
C THR A 73 -5.93 -2.95 10.24
N ALA A 74 -5.63 -4.06 9.55
CA ALA A 74 -5.58 -5.38 10.16
C ALA A 74 -4.47 -5.48 11.23
N ALA A 75 -3.28 -4.95 10.95
CA ALA A 75 -2.17 -4.91 11.89
C ALA A 75 -2.51 -4.08 13.15
N ALA A 76 -3.12 -2.90 12.98
CA ALA A 76 -3.56 -2.06 14.09
C ALA A 76 -4.59 -2.77 14.98
N ARG A 77 -5.57 -3.46 14.37
CA ARG A 77 -6.56 -4.26 15.10
C ARG A 77 -5.91 -5.42 15.86
N ALA A 78 -4.95 -6.11 15.25
CA ALA A 78 -4.23 -7.19 15.91
C ALA A 78 -3.46 -6.68 17.14
N GLN A 79 -2.79 -5.54 17.02
CA GLN A 79 -2.06 -4.93 18.14
C GLN A 79 -2.99 -4.53 19.29
N ALA A 80 -4.15 -3.94 18.99
CA ALA A 80 -5.15 -3.57 20.00
C ALA A 80 -5.65 -4.81 20.78
N ARG A 81 -6.01 -5.88 20.07
CA ARG A 81 -6.49 -7.12 20.70
C ARG A 81 -5.44 -7.80 21.58
N THR A 82 -4.17 -7.77 21.17
CA THR A 82 -3.07 -8.30 22.00
C THR A 82 -2.92 -7.49 23.29
N ARG A 83 -2.95 -6.15 23.22
CA ARG A 83 -2.88 -5.28 24.41
C ARG A 83 -4.05 -5.49 25.37
N GLU A 84 -5.26 -5.63 24.83
CA GLU A 84 -6.45 -5.95 25.63
C GLU A 84 -6.31 -7.30 26.34
N ALA A 85 -5.81 -8.33 25.65
CA ALA A 85 -5.58 -9.63 26.24
C ALA A 85 -4.50 -9.58 27.34
N GLU A 86 -3.41 -8.85 27.12
CA GLU A 86 -2.36 -8.65 28.13
C GLU A 86 -2.88 -7.92 29.37
N ALA A 87 -3.68 -6.86 29.18
CA ALA A 87 -4.31 -6.12 30.28
C ALA A 87 -5.29 -6.99 31.07
N HIS A 88 -6.12 -7.77 30.37
CA HIS A 88 -7.06 -8.70 31.02
C HIS A 88 -6.34 -9.79 31.82
N VAL A 89 -5.26 -10.35 31.28
CA VAL A 89 -4.43 -11.28 32.04
C VAL A 89 -3.85 -10.57 33.27
N ALA A 90 -3.27 -9.37 33.13
CA ALA A 90 -2.70 -8.65 34.27
C ALA A 90 -3.73 -8.40 35.41
N ASP A 91 -4.97 -8.07 35.06
CA ASP A 91 -6.09 -7.88 36.01
C ASP A 91 -6.46 -9.18 36.75
N LEU A 92 -6.45 -10.33 36.08
CA LEU A 92 -6.74 -11.63 36.70
C LEU A 92 -5.69 -12.06 37.74
N TRP A 93 -4.47 -11.51 37.67
CA TRP A 93 -3.35 -11.88 38.55
C TRP A 93 -2.92 -10.76 39.52
N SER A 94 -3.68 -9.66 39.61
CA SER A 94 -3.53 -8.64 40.65
C SER A 94 -4.41 -8.92 41.86
#